data_AF-A0A7V9JG75-F1
#
_entry.id   AF-A0A7V9JG75-F1
#
_cell.length_a   1.000
_cell.length_b   1.000
_cell.length_c   1.000
_cell.angle_alpha   90.00
_cell.angle_beta   90.00
_cell.angle_gamma   90.00
#
_symmetry.space_group_name_H-M   'P 1'
#
loop_
_entity.id
_entity.type
_entity.pdbx_description
1 polymer ?
#
loop_
_entity_poly.entity_id
_entity_poly.type
_entity_poly.pdbx_seq_one_letter_code
_entity_poly.pdbx_strand_id
1 'polypeptide(L)'
;MRFYRALLRLYPRSFRAEYESEMCGVFAERRRAADGIGARFALWAGAWVDVVLNAAAAHWEILRQDLRYTVRALARTPGFAVTAVFVVALGVGANTAAFSLADYVLLRPLPFPEPERLVKLWGGVPGYARIELSPADFRDWRAAASSFEAMGAYHNRQVNLVGQGEPERLDATSATADLLPILGVAPALGRLFTPAEDQEGVGGTVVLSYGLWRSRFGSDANVLGRSLLLDG
;
A
#
# COMPACT_ATOMS: atom_id res chain seq x y z
N MET A 1 39.51 6.28 34.30
CA MET A 1 38.74 5.27 35.06
C MET A 1 37.24 5.54 35.02
N ARG A 2 36.76 6.76 35.34
CA ARG A 2 35.30 7.09 35.26
C ARG A 2 34.69 6.82 33.87
N PHE A 3 35.42 7.12 32.79
CA PHE A 3 34.95 6.87 31.42
C PHE A 3 34.90 5.38 31.04
N TYR A 4 35.89 4.57 31.44
CA TYR A 4 35.89 3.12 31.19
C TYR A 4 34.77 2.43 31.97
N ARG A 5 34.54 2.83 33.22
CA ARG A 5 33.39 2.37 34.02
C ARG A 5 32.05 2.74 33.39
N ALA A 6 31.95 3.90 32.72
CA ALA A 6 30.77 4.26 31.94
C ALA A 6 30.61 3.38 30.69
N LEU A 7 31.72 3.01 30.04
CA LEU A 7 31.75 2.14 28.86
C LEU A 7 31.29 0.71 29.20
N LEU A 8 31.66 0.18 30.37
CA LEU A 8 31.15 -1.10 30.90
C LEU A 8 29.64 -1.11 31.17
N ARG A 9 28.94 0.04 31.07
CA ARG A 9 27.48 0.07 31.13
C ARG A 9 26.80 -0.59 29.93
N LEU A 10 27.55 -0.79 28.85
CA LEU A 10 27.09 -1.55 27.69
C LEU A 10 26.91 -3.04 28.00
N TYR A 11 27.58 -3.59 29.02
CA TYR A 11 27.36 -4.99 29.42
C TYR A 11 26.06 -5.19 30.21
N PRO A 12 25.47 -6.39 30.16
CA PRO A 12 24.34 -6.77 31.01
C PRO A 12 24.64 -6.53 32.49
N ARG A 13 23.61 -6.18 33.28
CA ARG A 13 23.77 -5.86 34.70
C ARG A 13 24.34 -7.04 35.52
N SER A 14 23.95 -8.27 35.19
CA SER A 14 24.47 -9.50 35.81
C SER A 14 25.97 -9.64 35.61
N PHE A 15 26.43 -9.51 34.36
CA PHE A 15 27.84 -9.60 34.00
C PHE A 15 28.68 -8.49 34.63
N ARG A 16 28.15 -7.27 34.67
CA ARG A 16 28.83 -6.13 35.30
C ARG A 16 28.97 -6.33 36.81
N ALA A 17 27.94 -6.84 37.49
CA ALA A 17 27.98 -7.06 38.92
C ALA A 17 29.11 -8.03 39.34
N GLU A 18 29.46 -8.97 38.46
CA GLU A 18 30.47 -10.00 38.71
C GLU A 18 31.89 -9.57 38.27
N TYR A 19 32.03 -8.96 37.08
CA TYR A 19 33.35 -8.74 36.47
C TYR A 19 33.82 -7.26 36.41
N GLU A 20 33.04 -6.28 36.88
CA GLU A 20 33.39 -4.85 36.74
C GLU A 20 34.71 -4.48 37.44
N SER A 21 34.94 -4.99 38.65
CA SER A 21 36.13 -4.67 39.46
C SER A 21 37.41 -5.19 38.79
N GLU A 22 37.38 -6.44 38.30
CA GLU A 22 38.50 -7.07 37.60
C GLU A 22 38.82 -6.39 36.28
N MET A 23 37.80 -6.11 35.45
CA MET A 23 37.99 -5.40 34.18
C MET A 23 38.56 -4.00 34.37
N CYS A 24 38.12 -3.29 35.41
CA CYS A 24 38.69 -2.01 35.77
C CYS A 24 40.16 -2.12 36.23
N GLY A 25 40.51 -3.19 36.95
CA GLY A 25 41.88 -3.49 37.38
C GLY A 25 42.82 -3.72 36.20
N VAL A 26 42.45 -4.62 35.28
CA VAL A 26 43.23 -4.95 34.08
C VAL A 26 43.42 -3.72 33.18
N PHE A 27 42.37 -2.91 33.00
CA PHE A 27 42.47 -1.69 32.21
C PHE A 27 43.34 -0.62 32.89
N ALA A 28 43.32 -0.53 34.23
CA ALA A 28 44.18 0.38 34.99
C ALA A 28 45.66 0.05 34.78
N GLU A 29 45.99 -1.24 34.81
CA GLU A 29 47.34 -1.76 34.63
C GLU A 29 47.85 -1.53 33.22
N ARG A 30 47.07 -1.90 32.19
CA ARG A 30 47.42 -1.63 30.78
C ARG A 30 47.58 -0.15 30.49
N ARG A 31 46.81 0.73 31.14
CA ARG A 31 46.94 2.19 31.00
C ARG A 31 48.22 2.74 31.65
N ARG A 32 48.72 2.12 32.73
CA ARG A 32 49.98 2.52 33.38
C ARG A 32 51.21 2.09 32.57
N ALA A 33 51.11 0.96 31.86
CA ALA A 33 52.17 0.44 31.00
C ALA A 33 52.22 1.06 29.58
N ALA A 34 51.23 1.89 29.23
CA ALA A 34 51.15 2.51 27.90
C ALA A 34 51.95 3.82 27.83
N ASP A 35 53.13 3.76 27.20
CA ASP A 35 53.98 4.93 26.97
C ASP A 35 53.63 5.64 25.65
N GLY A 36 53.31 6.94 25.75
CA GLY A 36 53.00 7.81 24.61
C GLY A 36 51.50 7.98 24.31
N ILE A 37 51.18 9.06 23.58
CA ILE A 37 49.79 9.45 23.27
C ILE A 37 49.13 8.45 22.30
N GLY A 38 49.89 7.94 21.31
CA GLY A 38 49.40 6.96 20.33
C GLY A 38 49.03 5.61 20.95
N ALA A 39 49.86 5.08 21.86
CA ALA A 39 49.58 3.84 22.58
C ALA A 39 48.31 3.94 23.45
N ARG A 40 48.10 5.10 24.09
CA ARG A 40 46.88 5.36 24.87
C ARG A 40 45.64 5.45 23.99
N PHE A 41 45.75 6.04 22.80
CA PHE A 41 44.64 6.09 21.84
C PHE A 41 44.29 4.70 21.32
N ALA A 42 45.29 3.91 20.91
CA ALA A 42 45.09 2.53 20.45
C ALA A 42 44.48 1.63 21.54
N LEU A 43 44.91 1.79 22.80
CA LEU A 43 44.36 1.09 23.94
C LEU A 43 42.88 1.45 24.20
N TRP A 44 42.51 2.72 24.05
CA TRP A 44 41.11 3.15 24.17
C TRP A 44 40.25 2.68 23.01
N ALA A 45 40.76 2.73 21.78
CA ALA A 45 40.06 2.23 20.60
C ALA A 45 39.83 0.72 20.69
N GLY A 46 40.86 -0.04 21.05
CA GLY A 46 40.77 -1.49 21.27
C GLY A 46 39.78 -1.84 22.40
N ALA A 47 39.88 -1.16 23.55
CA ALA A 47 38.95 -1.39 24.64
C ALA A 47 37.49 -1.02 24.30
N TRP A 48 37.27 0.00 23.48
CA TRP A 48 35.93 0.34 23.02
C TRP A 48 35.35 -0.74 22.09
N VAL A 49 36.13 -1.17 21.09
CA VAL A 49 35.74 -2.26 20.18
C VAL A 49 35.49 -3.56 20.94
N ASP A 50 36.40 -3.95 21.83
CA ASP A 50 36.28 -5.16 22.63
C ASP A 50 35.01 -5.12 23.49
N VAL A 51 34.74 -4.01 24.18
CA VAL A 51 33.56 -3.92 25.04
C VAL A 51 32.28 -3.94 24.22
N VAL A 52 32.20 -3.24 23.08
CA VAL A 52 30.98 -3.23 22.24
C VAL A 52 30.68 -4.63 21.70
N LEU A 53 31.67 -5.31 21.12
CA LEU A 53 31.48 -6.65 20.54
C LEU A 53 31.13 -7.69 21.60
N ASN A 54 31.87 -7.70 22.72
CA ASN A 54 31.64 -8.66 23.79
C ASN A 54 30.35 -8.37 24.57
N ALA A 55 29.97 -7.10 24.74
CA ALA A 55 28.69 -6.75 25.33
C ALA A 55 27.53 -7.20 24.45
N ALA A 56 27.63 -7.04 23.12
CA ALA A 56 26.61 -7.53 22.19
C ALA A 56 26.50 -9.07 22.24
N ALA A 57 27.64 -9.78 22.27
CA ALA A 57 27.66 -11.23 22.42
C ALA A 57 27.04 -11.69 23.76
N ALA A 58 27.32 -10.99 24.86
CA ALA A 58 26.72 -11.28 26.15
C ALA A 58 25.20 -11.07 26.18
N HIS A 59 24.70 -10.00 25.54
CA HIS A 59 23.24 -9.79 25.39
C HIS A 59 22.60 -10.87 24.53
N TRP A 60 23.29 -11.30 23.47
CA TRP A 60 22.80 -12.34 22.58
C TRP A 60 22.65 -13.69 23.29
N GLU A 61 23.64 -14.08 24.10
CA GLU A 61 23.57 -15.34 24.83
C GLU A 61 22.43 -15.34 25.87
N ILE A 62 22.25 -14.22 26.59
CA ILE A 62 21.12 -14.05 27.51
C ILE A 62 19.79 -14.14 26.76
N LEU A 63 19.63 -13.40 25.66
CA LEU A 63 18.41 -13.42 24.86
C LEU A 63 18.11 -14.82 24.32
N ARG A 64 19.13 -15.54 23.85
CA ARG A 64 18.99 -16.92 23.34
C ARG A 64 18.57 -17.88 24.45
N GLN A 65 19.17 -17.75 25.63
CA GLN A 65 18.81 -18.56 26.80
C GLN A 65 17.37 -18.29 27.24
N ASP A 66 17.00 -17.00 27.35
CA ASP A 66 15.67 -16.56 27.74
C ASP A 66 14.60 -16.98 26.72
N LEU A 67 14.89 -16.86 25.42
CA LEU A 67 14.00 -17.30 24.36
C LEU A 67 13.78 -18.82 24.40
N ARG A 68 14.85 -19.60 24.55
CA ARG A 68 14.76 -21.07 24.68
C ARG A 68 13.97 -21.45 25.93
N TYR A 69 14.20 -20.77 27.04
CA TYR A 69 13.46 -21.00 28.28
C TYR A 69 11.98 -20.67 28.11
N THR A 70 11.67 -19.52 27.51
CA THR A 70 10.31 -19.04 27.25
C THR A 70 9.56 -20.00 26.34
N VAL A 71 10.15 -20.41 25.21
CA VAL A 71 9.53 -21.40 24.30
C VAL A 71 9.25 -22.72 25.02
N ARG A 72 10.18 -23.20 25.84
CA ARG A 72 9.98 -24.42 26.64
C ARG A 72 8.87 -24.25 27.69
N ALA A 73 8.74 -23.06 28.28
CA ALA A 73 7.67 -22.76 29.22
C ALA A 73 6.30 -22.73 28.52
N LEU A 74 6.20 -22.08 27.35
CA LEU A 74 4.99 -22.06 26.54
C LEU A 74 4.58 -23.47 26.08
N ALA A 75 5.54 -24.30 25.68
CA ALA A 75 5.29 -25.69 25.28
C ALA A 75 4.80 -26.58 26.43
N ARG A 76 5.05 -26.21 27.70
CA ARG A 76 4.53 -26.92 28.87
C ARG A 76 3.08 -26.56 29.19
N THR A 77 2.59 -25.40 28.75
CA THR A 77 1.22 -24.93 28.99
C THR A 77 0.54 -24.50 27.69
N PRO A 78 0.36 -25.42 26.73
CA PRO A 78 -0.06 -25.09 25.36
C PRO A 78 -1.44 -24.43 25.30
N GLY A 79 -2.39 -24.81 26.16
CA GLY A 79 -3.74 -24.22 26.16
C GLY A 79 -3.76 -22.71 26.48
N PHE A 80 -2.95 -22.28 27.45
CA PHE A 80 -2.80 -20.86 27.77
C PHE A 80 -2.07 -20.12 26.65
N ALA A 81 -0.95 -20.67 26.17
CA ALA A 81 -0.14 -20.06 25.12
C ALA A 81 -0.94 -19.85 23.83
N VAL A 82 -1.68 -20.87 23.39
CA VAL A 82 -2.53 -20.82 22.19
C VAL A 82 -3.61 -19.75 22.35
N THR A 83 -4.33 -19.73 23.48
CA THR A 83 -5.37 -18.73 23.74
C THR A 83 -4.80 -17.31 23.72
N ALA A 84 -3.67 -17.08 24.39
CA ALA A 84 -3.02 -15.77 24.41
C ALA A 84 -2.60 -15.32 23.00
N VAL A 85 -1.99 -16.21 22.22
CA VAL A 85 -1.61 -15.94 20.82
C VAL A 85 -2.84 -15.61 19.97
N PHE A 86 -3.94 -16.37 20.11
CA PHE A 86 -5.17 -16.09 19.37
C PHE A 86 -5.78 -14.74 19.73
N VAL A 87 -5.82 -14.37 21.01
CA VAL A 87 -6.35 -13.07 21.44
C VAL A 87 -5.52 -11.92 20.83
N VAL A 88 -4.19 -12.03 20.87
CA VAL A 88 -3.30 -11.03 20.26
C VAL A 88 -3.47 -11.01 18.74
N ALA A 89 -3.51 -12.17 18.09
CA ALA A 89 -3.67 -12.28 16.65
C ALA A 89 -5.00 -11.68 16.17
N LEU A 90 -6.10 -11.92 16.88
CA LEU A 90 -7.40 -11.33 16.58
C LEU A 90 -7.38 -9.80 16.75
N GLY A 91 -6.80 -9.28 17.83
CA GLY A 91 -6.69 -7.84 18.05
C GLY A 91 -5.86 -7.14 16.97
N VAL A 92 -4.69 -7.69 16.64
CA VAL A 92 -3.82 -7.15 15.58
C VAL A 92 -4.47 -7.29 14.21
N GLY A 93 -5.05 -8.45 13.91
CA GLY A 93 -5.68 -8.75 12.62
C GLY A 93 -6.91 -7.89 12.37
N ALA A 94 -7.80 -7.73 13.35
CA ALA A 94 -9.00 -6.91 13.23
C ALA A 94 -8.65 -5.44 12.98
N ASN A 95 -7.72 -4.88 13.75
CA ASN A 95 -7.27 -3.50 13.55
C ASN A 95 -6.61 -3.33 12.17
N THR A 96 -5.74 -4.25 11.78
CA THR A 96 -5.07 -4.20 10.46
C THR A 96 -6.09 -4.28 9.32
N ALA A 97 -7.10 -5.15 9.43
CA ALA A 97 -8.16 -5.29 8.43
C ALA A 97 -9.01 -4.02 8.32
N ALA A 98 -9.42 -3.44 9.47
CA ALA A 98 -10.18 -2.20 9.50
C ALA A 98 -9.42 -1.05 8.84
N PHE A 99 -8.14 -0.87 9.20
CA PHE A 99 -7.30 0.16 8.59
C PHE A 99 -7.00 -0.11 7.11
N SER A 100 -6.82 -1.37 6.70
CA SER A 100 -6.62 -1.70 5.28
C SER A 100 -7.85 -1.38 4.44
N LEU A 101 -9.04 -1.66 4.95
CA LEU A 101 -10.28 -1.32 4.28
C LEU A 101 -10.48 0.21 4.23
N ALA A 102 -10.22 0.90 5.34
CA ALA A 102 -10.30 2.35 5.39
C ALA A 102 -9.29 3.00 4.43
N ASP A 103 -8.06 2.48 4.36
CA ASP A 103 -7.06 2.96 3.41
C ASP A 103 -7.54 2.78 1.97
N TYR A 104 -8.00 1.57 1.62
CA TYR A 104 -8.45 1.26 0.27
C TYR A 104 -9.70 2.03 -0.18
N VAL A 105 -10.62 2.32 0.75
CA VAL A 105 -11.91 2.96 0.45
C VAL A 105 -11.90 4.48 0.64
N LEU A 106 -11.16 4.99 1.63
CA LEU A 106 -11.23 6.39 2.06
C LEU A 106 -9.95 7.18 1.78
N LEU A 107 -8.77 6.57 1.87
CA LEU A 107 -7.50 7.32 1.90
C LEU A 107 -6.69 7.19 0.61
N ARG A 108 -6.79 6.05 -0.07
CA ARG A 108 -6.04 5.83 -1.30
C ARG A 108 -6.59 6.77 -2.37
N PRO A 109 -5.75 7.69 -2.91
CA PRO A 109 -6.20 8.58 -3.95
C PRO A 109 -6.71 7.74 -5.13
N LEU A 110 -7.79 8.20 -5.75
CA LEU A 110 -8.28 7.60 -6.98
C LEU A 110 -7.10 7.52 -7.97
N PRO A 111 -6.92 6.38 -8.69
CA PRO A 111 -5.78 6.16 -9.57
C PRO A 111 -5.91 6.93 -10.89
N PHE A 112 -6.28 8.21 -10.81
CA PHE A 112 -6.37 9.14 -11.92
C PHE A 112 -5.26 10.19 -11.77
N PRO A 113 -4.78 10.79 -12.87
CA PRO A 113 -3.91 11.95 -12.78
C PRO A 113 -4.64 13.10 -12.07
N GLU A 114 -3.94 13.80 -11.17
CA GLU A 114 -4.47 14.98 -10.46
C GLU A 114 -5.87 14.74 -9.82
N PRO A 115 -6.03 13.70 -8.97
CA PRO A 115 -7.34 13.30 -8.44
C PRO A 115 -8.02 14.40 -7.61
N GLU A 116 -7.24 15.32 -7.02
CA GLU A 116 -7.71 16.50 -6.32
C GLU A 116 -8.47 17.51 -7.20
N ARG A 117 -8.31 17.43 -8.52
CA ARG A 117 -9.01 18.28 -9.50
C ARG A 117 -10.31 17.65 -10.02
N LEU A 118 -10.59 16.40 -9.68
CA LEU A 118 -11.77 15.68 -10.11
C LEU A 118 -12.91 15.84 -9.10
N VAL A 119 -14.07 16.28 -9.58
CA VAL A 119 -15.29 16.35 -8.79
C VAL A 119 -16.42 15.61 -9.49
N LYS A 120 -17.21 14.86 -8.72
CA LYS A 120 -18.44 14.26 -9.24
C LYS A 120 -19.61 15.20 -8.97
N LEU A 121 -20.24 15.63 -10.05
CA LEU A 121 -21.42 16.48 -10.01
C LEU A 121 -22.67 15.65 -9.75
N TRP A 122 -23.57 16.18 -8.94
CA TRP A 122 -24.86 15.57 -8.68
C TRP A 122 -25.95 16.63 -8.74
N GLY A 123 -27.12 16.24 -9.24
CA GLY A 123 -28.34 17.02 -9.10
C GLY A 123 -28.90 16.92 -7.67
N GLY A 124 -29.88 17.77 -7.38
CA GLY A 124 -30.61 17.74 -6.12
C GLY A 124 -32.03 18.21 -6.31
N VAL A 125 -32.97 17.55 -5.64
CA VAL A 125 -34.35 18.02 -5.49
C VAL A 125 -34.65 18.17 -4.00
N PRO A 126 -35.62 19.00 -3.59
CA PRO A 126 -36.00 19.12 -2.18
C PRO A 126 -36.29 17.74 -1.57
N GLY A 127 -35.58 17.38 -0.52
CA GLY A 127 -35.70 16.08 0.16
C GLY A 127 -34.74 14.98 -0.31
N TYR A 128 -34.01 15.17 -1.42
CA TYR A 128 -33.02 14.20 -1.90
C TYR A 128 -31.73 14.90 -2.35
N ALA A 129 -30.66 14.67 -1.62
CA ALA A 129 -29.32 15.05 -2.02
C ALA A 129 -28.70 13.94 -2.89
N ARG A 130 -28.00 14.32 -3.96
CA ARG A 130 -27.23 13.44 -4.86
C ARG A 130 -28.06 12.55 -5.80
N ILE A 131 -28.76 13.19 -6.73
CA ILE A 131 -29.46 12.50 -7.83
C ILE A 131 -28.60 12.56 -9.10
N GLU A 132 -28.64 11.52 -9.92
CA GLU A 132 -27.99 11.51 -11.23
C GLU A 132 -28.64 12.55 -12.15
N LEU A 133 -27.81 13.27 -12.93
CA LEU A 133 -28.33 14.28 -13.86
C LEU A 133 -29.03 13.61 -15.05
N SER A 134 -30.10 14.25 -15.53
CA SER A 134 -30.63 13.90 -16.84
C SER A 134 -29.63 14.30 -17.94
N PRO A 135 -29.63 13.64 -19.11
CA PRO A 135 -28.78 14.05 -20.23
C PRO A 135 -29.00 15.50 -20.67
N ALA A 136 -30.22 16.02 -20.52
CA ALA A 136 -30.53 17.42 -20.82
C ALA A 136 -29.87 18.38 -19.82
N ASP A 137 -30.01 18.13 -18.52
CA ASP A 137 -29.38 18.96 -17.49
C ASP A 137 -27.86 18.95 -17.60
N PHE A 138 -27.27 17.79 -17.93
CA PHE A 138 -25.83 17.69 -18.18
C PHE A 138 -25.39 18.61 -19.33
N ARG A 139 -26.15 18.66 -20.44
CA ARG A 139 -25.84 19.55 -21.57
C ARG A 139 -25.94 21.02 -21.17
N ASP A 140 -26.97 21.39 -20.42
CA ASP A 140 -27.16 22.76 -19.95
C ASP A 140 -26.02 23.18 -19.01
N TRP A 141 -25.63 22.30 -18.09
CA TRP A 141 -24.52 22.55 -17.17
C TRP A 141 -23.18 22.64 -17.89
N ARG A 142 -22.92 21.75 -18.84
CA ARG A 142 -21.71 21.77 -19.66
C ARG A 142 -21.60 23.06 -20.47
N ALA A 143 -22.72 23.57 -20.98
CA ALA A 143 -22.74 24.83 -21.74
C ALA A 143 -22.58 26.08 -20.86
N ALA A 144 -23.11 26.05 -19.63
CA ALA A 144 -23.11 27.20 -18.72
C ALA A 144 -21.88 27.27 -17.80
N ALA A 145 -21.23 26.15 -17.49
CA ALA A 145 -20.15 26.10 -16.52
C ALA A 145 -18.85 26.69 -17.06
N SER A 146 -18.28 27.64 -16.34
CA SER A 146 -16.95 28.24 -16.61
C SER A 146 -15.88 27.84 -15.59
N SER A 147 -16.27 27.12 -14.52
CA SER A 147 -15.39 26.75 -13.41
C SER A 147 -14.66 25.42 -13.60
N PHE A 148 -14.99 24.67 -14.67
CA PHE A 148 -14.41 23.37 -14.97
C PHE A 148 -13.65 23.42 -16.29
N GLU A 149 -12.50 22.77 -16.36
CA GLU A 149 -11.72 22.63 -17.59
C GLU A 149 -12.43 21.76 -18.63
N ALA A 150 -13.02 20.66 -18.18
CA ALA A 150 -13.79 19.75 -19.00
C ALA A 150 -14.86 19.03 -18.16
N MET A 151 -15.92 18.55 -18.82
CA MET A 151 -17.03 17.83 -18.17
C MET A 151 -17.41 16.62 -19.00
N GLY A 152 -17.41 15.44 -18.36
CA GLY A 152 -17.85 14.18 -18.96
C GLY A 152 -19.00 13.57 -18.17
N ALA A 153 -19.85 12.81 -18.85
CA ALA A 153 -20.93 12.05 -18.24
C ALA A 153 -20.73 10.55 -18.49
N TYR A 154 -21.28 9.75 -17.58
CA TYR A 154 -21.33 8.31 -17.72
C TYR A 154 -22.59 7.74 -17.08
N HIS A 155 -23.04 6.60 -17.59
CA HIS A 155 -24.09 5.80 -16.99
C HIS A 155 -23.81 4.31 -17.20
N ASN A 156 -23.96 3.53 -16.13
CA ASN A 156 -23.73 2.10 -16.17
C ASN A 156 -24.98 1.38 -16.64
N ARG A 157 -24.81 0.45 -17.58
CA ARG A 157 -25.86 -0.40 -18.12
C ARG A 157 -25.36 -1.83 -18.20
N GLN A 158 -26.28 -2.76 -18.34
CA GLN A 158 -25.95 -4.14 -18.65
C GLN A 158 -26.34 -4.43 -20.09
N VAL A 159 -25.46 -5.13 -20.79
CA VAL A 159 -25.65 -5.52 -22.19
C VAL A 159 -25.36 -6.99 -22.35
N ASN A 160 -26.07 -7.67 -23.25
CA ASN A 160 -25.78 -9.05 -23.60
C ASN A 160 -24.94 -9.10 -24.87
N LEU A 161 -23.71 -9.61 -24.76
CA LEU A 161 -22.88 -9.93 -25.91
C LEU A 161 -23.38 -11.24 -26.52
N VAL A 162 -23.74 -11.20 -27.80
CA VAL A 162 -24.29 -12.33 -28.55
C VAL A 162 -23.56 -12.47 -29.90
N GLY A 163 -23.72 -13.62 -30.56
CA GLY A 163 -23.17 -13.89 -31.89
C GLY A 163 -21.70 -14.36 -31.94
N GLN A 164 -21.03 -14.51 -30.79
CA GLN A 164 -19.67 -15.06 -30.69
C GLN A 164 -19.56 -16.20 -29.65
N GLY A 165 -20.50 -17.15 -29.73
CA GLY A 165 -20.60 -18.28 -28.81
C GLY A 165 -21.78 -18.14 -27.85
N GLU A 166 -21.61 -18.63 -26.62
CA GLU A 166 -22.63 -18.52 -25.57
C GLU A 166 -22.87 -17.05 -25.19
N PRO A 167 -24.14 -16.59 -25.12
CA PRO A 167 -24.48 -15.26 -24.67
C PRO A 167 -23.87 -14.94 -23.30
N GLU A 168 -23.23 -13.77 -23.19
CA GLU A 168 -22.63 -13.30 -21.95
C GLU A 168 -23.20 -11.93 -21.59
N ARG A 169 -23.68 -11.80 -20.34
CA ARG A 169 -24.08 -10.52 -19.79
C ARG A 169 -22.84 -9.76 -19.33
N LEU A 170 -22.65 -8.57 -19.87
CA LEU A 170 -21.55 -7.66 -19.57
C LEU A 170 -22.06 -6.42 -18.85
N ASP A 171 -21.28 -5.96 -17.87
CA ASP A 171 -21.43 -4.60 -17.35
C ASP A 171 -20.74 -3.64 -18.34
N ALA A 172 -21.50 -2.71 -18.88
CA ALA A 172 -21.05 -1.71 -19.83
C ALA A 172 -21.30 -0.30 -19.29
N THR A 173 -20.52 0.66 -19.78
CA THR A 173 -20.69 2.07 -19.41
C THR A 173 -20.88 2.87 -20.68
N SER A 174 -22.02 3.54 -20.78
CA SER A 174 -22.20 4.62 -21.75
C SER A 174 -21.45 5.83 -21.21
N ALA A 175 -20.57 6.41 -22.01
CA ALA A 175 -19.73 7.53 -21.61
C ALA A 175 -19.62 8.55 -22.74
N THR A 176 -19.55 9.84 -22.38
CA THR A 176 -19.22 10.92 -23.32
C THR A 176 -17.78 10.81 -23.78
N ALA A 177 -17.45 11.40 -24.93
CA ALA A 177 -16.11 11.34 -25.49
C ALA A 177 -15.02 11.92 -24.57
N ASP A 178 -15.36 12.93 -23.76
CA ASP A 178 -14.42 13.61 -22.88
C ASP A 178 -14.09 12.83 -21.59
N LEU A 179 -14.90 11.83 -21.21
CA LEU A 179 -14.77 11.19 -19.91
C LEU A 179 -13.43 10.49 -19.72
N LEU A 180 -13.05 9.62 -20.67
CA LEU A 180 -11.81 8.85 -20.58
C LEU A 180 -10.55 9.75 -20.66
N PRO A 181 -10.49 10.77 -21.54
CA PRO A 181 -9.45 11.80 -21.49
C PRO A 181 -9.35 12.55 -20.16
N ILE A 182 -10.48 12.96 -19.55
CA ILE A 182 -10.51 13.62 -18.23
C ILE A 182 -9.86 12.74 -17.15
N LEU A 183 -10.11 11.42 -17.21
CA LEU A 183 -9.52 10.45 -16.29
C LEU A 183 -8.07 10.07 -16.65
N GLY A 184 -7.49 10.65 -17.70
CA GLY A 184 -6.13 10.38 -18.16
C GLY A 184 -5.94 8.97 -18.73
N VAL A 185 -7.01 8.32 -19.19
CA VAL A 185 -6.94 6.97 -19.73
C VAL A 185 -6.43 7.02 -21.17
N ALA A 186 -5.31 6.35 -21.45
CA ALA A 186 -4.81 6.14 -22.80
C ALA A 186 -5.29 4.78 -23.34
N PRO A 187 -5.72 4.70 -24.62
CA PRO A 187 -6.07 3.43 -25.23
C PRO A 187 -4.81 2.57 -25.42
N ALA A 188 -4.87 1.29 -25.03
CA ALA A 188 -3.79 0.34 -25.31
C ALA A 188 -3.70 -0.02 -26.80
N LEU A 189 -4.83 0.03 -27.50
CA LEU A 189 -4.96 -0.28 -28.92
C LEU A 189 -6.10 0.55 -29.53
N GLY A 190 -5.90 1.08 -30.73
CA GLY A 190 -6.91 1.88 -31.43
C GLY A 190 -7.03 3.31 -30.92
N ARG A 191 -8.26 3.78 -30.72
CA ARG A 191 -8.57 5.16 -30.29
C ARG A 191 -9.74 5.19 -29.30
N LEU A 192 -9.88 6.31 -28.62
CA LEU A 192 -11.07 6.62 -27.83
C LEU A 192 -12.19 7.19 -28.72
N PHE A 193 -13.33 7.48 -28.09
CA PHE A 193 -14.46 8.14 -28.74
C PHE A 193 -14.09 9.54 -29.24
N THR A 194 -14.67 9.92 -30.37
CA THR A 194 -14.59 11.27 -30.92
C THR A 194 -15.87 12.06 -30.62
N PRO A 195 -15.83 13.40 -30.60
CA PRO A 195 -17.04 14.21 -30.38
C PRO A 195 -18.16 13.96 -31.41
N ALA A 196 -17.83 13.49 -32.61
CA ALA A 196 -18.82 13.15 -33.63
C ALA A 196 -19.61 11.88 -33.29
N GLU A 197 -19.00 10.96 -32.52
CA GLU A 197 -19.62 9.70 -32.06
C GLU A 197 -20.38 9.89 -30.73
N ASP A 198 -20.22 11.05 -30.09
CA ASP A 198 -20.92 11.45 -28.87
C ASP A 198 -22.19 12.28 -29.18
N GLN A 199 -22.85 11.92 -30.29
CA GLN A 199 -24.12 12.53 -30.72
C GLN A 199 -25.26 11.53 -30.57
N GLU A 200 -26.46 12.03 -30.24
CA GLU A 200 -27.64 11.19 -30.15
C GLU A 200 -27.91 10.47 -31.48
N GLY A 201 -28.11 9.15 -31.41
CA GLY A 201 -28.36 8.31 -32.59
C GLY A 201 -27.11 7.95 -33.41
N VAL A 202 -25.96 8.57 -33.15
CA VAL A 202 -24.67 8.25 -33.79
C VAL A 202 -23.95 7.20 -32.94
N GLY A 203 -24.57 6.02 -32.81
CA GLY A 203 -24.02 4.89 -32.05
C GLY A 203 -23.09 4.00 -32.89
N GLY A 204 -22.55 2.95 -32.24
CA GLY A 204 -21.89 1.84 -32.92
C GLY A 204 -20.39 1.69 -32.64
N THR A 205 -19.77 2.66 -31.99
CA THR A 205 -18.38 2.55 -31.51
C THR A 205 -18.38 2.06 -30.07
N VAL A 206 -17.56 1.04 -29.78
CA VAL A 206 -17.37 0.50 -28.44
C VAL A 206 -15.89 0.46 -28.10
N VAL A 207 -15.56 0.75 -26.85
CA VAL A 207 -14.22 0.55 -26.29
C VAL A 207 -14.27 -0.68 -25.39
N LEU A 208 -13.42 -1.65 -25.67
CA LEU A 208 -13.34 -2.87 -24.86
C LEU A 208 -12.46 -2.63 -23.64
N SER A 209 -12.89 -3.11 -22.48
CA SER A 209 -12.00 -3.20 -21.32
C SER A 209 -10.85 -4.15 -21.64
N TYR A 210 -9.67 -3.87 -21.08
CA TYR A 210 -8.50 -4.73 -21.27
C TYR A 210 -8.76 -6.18 -20.83
N GLY A 211 -9.53 -6.36 -19.76
CA GLY A 211 -9.93 -7.67 -19.24
C GLY A 211 -10.75 -8.46 -20.27
N LEU A 212 -11.77 -7.83 -20.87
CA LEU A 212 -12.62 -8.48 -21.88
C LEU A 212 -11.83 -8.79 -23.16
N TRP A 213 -10.99 -7.86 -23.62
CA TRP A 213 -10.13 -8.10 -24.77
C TRP A 213 -9.19 -9.29 -24.56
N ARG A 214 -8.61 -9.44 -23.36
CA ARG A 214 -7.72 -10.56 -23.04
C ARG A 214 -8.47 -11.88 -22.87
N SER A 215 -9.61 -11.89 -22.16
CA SER A 215 -10.32 -13.13 -21.82
C SER A 215 -11.16 -13.66 -22.97
N ARG A 216 -11.87 -12.81 -23.70
CA ARG A 216 -12.80 -13.20 -24.77
C ARG A 216 -12.20 -13.11 -26.16
N PHE A 217 -11.36 -12.10 -26.40
CA PHE A 217 -10.76 -11.88 -27.72
C PHE A 217 -9.30 -12.36 -27.80
N GLY A 218 -8.80 -13.05 -26.77
CA GLY A 218 -7.46 -13.65 -26.77
C GLY A 218 -6.32 -12.65 -26.97
N SER A 219 -6.53 -11.38 -26.64
CA SER A 219 -5.60 -10.29 -26.95
C SER A 219 -5.31 -10.11 -28.45
N ASP A 220 -6.26 -10.47 -29.33
CA ASP A 220 -6.14 -10.30 -30.78
C ASP A 220 -6.17 -8.81 -31.17
N ALA A 221 -5.11 -8.31 -31.80
CA ALA A 221 -5.02 -6.93 -32.27
C ALA A 221 -5.97 -6.66 -33.46
N ASN A 222 -6.43 -7.71 -34.15
CA ASN A 222 -7.38 -7.60 -35.26
C ASN A 222 -8.84 -7.43 -34.80
N VAL A 223 -9.06 -7.15 -33.50
CA VAL A 223 -10.39 -6.81 -32.96
C VAL A 223 -10.89 -5.45 -33.44
N LEU A 224 -9.99 -4.55 -33.85
CA LEU A 224 -10.35 -3.24 -34.38
C LEU A 224 -11.20 -3.36 -35.65
N GLY A 225 -12.29 -2.60 -35.71
CA GLY A 225 -13.21 -2.58 -36.85
C GLY A 225 -14.18 -3.76 -36.92
N ARG A 226 -14.14 -4.71 -35.97
CA ARG A 226 -15.13 -5.79 -35.89
C ARG A 226 -16.43 -5.28 -35.28
N SER A 227 -17.55 -5.75 -35.81
CA SER A 227 -18.87 -5.51 -35.23
C SER A 227 -19.14 -6.51 -34.09
N LEU A 228 -19.70 -6.01 -33.00
CA LEU A 228 -20.23 -6.80 -31.90
C LEU A 228 -21.74 -6.62 -31.85
N LEU A 229 -22.46 -7.73 -31.64
CA LEU A 229 -23.91 -7.68 -31.44
C LEU A 229 -24.17 -7.60 -29.94
N LEU A 230 -24.73 -6.47 -29.51
CA LEU A 230 -25.13 -6.20 -28.14
C LEU A 230 -26.65 -6.10 -28.10
N ASP A 231 -27.27 -6.80 -27.15
CA ASP A 231 -28.71 -6.78 -26.85
C ASP A 231 -29.68 -7.34 -27.91
N GLY A 232 -29.18 -7.90 -29.01
CA GLY A 232 -29.97 -8.72 -29.95
C GLY A 232 -30.76 -7.92 -30.98
#